data_AF-A0A9W6FN11-F1
#
_entry.id   AF-A0A9W6FN11-F1
#
_cell.length_a   1.000
_cell.length_b   1.000
_cell.length_c   1.000
_cell.angle_alpha   90.00
_cell.angle_beta   90.00
_cell.angle_gamma   90.00
#
_symmetry.space_group_name_H-M   'P 1'
#
loop_
_entity.id
_entity.type
_entity.pdbx_description
1 polymer ?
#
loop_
_entity_poly.entity_id
_entity_poly.type
_entity_poly.pdbx_seq_one_letter_code
_entity_poly.pdbx_strand_id
1 'polypeptide(L)' 'MAPKPPPPPPMDLANMRQNGVRYVTAFCIDCHHEANVLADRWGDEETVPGLARHFRCSECGSRKVQVRPAWHLRS' A
#
# COMPACT_ATOMS: atom_id res chain seq x y z
N MET A 1 -33.57 -11.01 -1.14
CA MET A 1 -32.43 -10.19 -0.65
C MET A 1 -31.83 -9.48 -1.84
N ALA A 2 -31.69 -8.15 -1.80
CA ALA A 2 -30.97 -7.44 -2.84
C ALA A 2 -29.46 -7.78 -2.77
N PRO A 3 -28.74 -7.82 -3.91
CA PRO A 3 -27.29 -8.02 -3.91
C PRO A 3 -26.57 -6.86 -3.23
N LYS A 4 -25.49 -7.15 -2.49
CA LYS A 4 -24.64 -6.14 -1.88
C LYS A 4 -23.96 -5.32 -2.99
N PRO A 5 -23.89 -3.97 -2.90
CA PRO A 5 -23.16 -3.17 -3.86
C PRO A 5 -21.67 -3.56 -3.88
N PRO A 6 -20.98 -3.33 -5.02
CA PRO A 6 -19.56 -3.60 -5.11
C PRO A 6 -18.77 -2.75 -4.09
N PRO A 7 -17.58 -3.21 -3.68
CA PRO A 7 -16.70 -2.40 -2.85
C PRO A 7 -16.27 -1.12 -3.60
N PRO A 8 -15.96 -0.04 -2.86
CA PRO A 8 -15.36 1.15 -3.47
C PRO A 8 -14.02 0.81 -4.13
N PRO A 9 -13.59 1.62 -5.12
CA PRO A 9 -12.28 1.44 -5.74
C PRO A 9 -11.14 1.58 -4.71
N PRO A 10 -9.99 0.93 -4.94
CA PRO A 10 -8.81 1.12 -4.11
C PRO A 10 -8.36 2.58 -4.08
N MET A 11 -7.82 3.01 -2.93
CA MET A 11 -7.18 4.31 -2.79
C MET A 11 -5.94 4.41 -3.69
N ASP A 12 -5.84 5.51 -4.42
CA ASP A 12 -4.67 5.90 -5.20
C ASP A 12 -3.69 6.77 -4.40
N LEU A 13 -2.49 6.99 -4.94
CA LEU A 13 -1.47 7.80 -4.29
C LEU A 13 -1.85 9.29 -4.25
N ALA A 14 -2.61 9.78 -5.22
CA ALA A 14 -3.17 11.13 -5.18
C ALA A 14 -4.02 11.34 -3.91
N ASN A 15 -5.00 10.45 -3.69
CA ASN A 15 -5.88 10.50 -2.53
C ASN A 15 -5.10 10.28 -1.24
N MET A 16 -4.14 9.36 -1.22
CA MET A 16 -3.26 9.16 -0.06
C MET A 16 -2.49 10.45 0.31
N ARG A 17 -1.91 11.13 -0.70
CA ARG A 17 -1.14 12.38 -0.52
C ARG A 17 -2.02 13.54 -0.09
N GLN A 18 -3.23 13.67 -0.64
CA GLN A 18 -4.22 14.65 -0.21
C GLN A 18 -4.60 14.49 1.26
N ASN A 19 -4.53 13.27 1.80
CA ASN A 19 -4.75 12.98 3.21
C ASN A 19 -3.49 13.17 4.10
N GLY A 20 -2.40 13.73 3.57
CA GLY A 20 -1.16 13.99 4.33
C GLY A 20 -0.28 12.76 4.55
N VAL A 21 -0.52 11.66 3.82
CA VAL A 21 0.30 10.45 3.92
C VAL A 21 1.20 10.33 2.70
N ARG A 22 2.51 10.18 2.95
CA ARG A 22 3.55 10.03 1.91
C ARG A 22 4.23 8.66 1.95
N TYR A 23 4.05 7.90 3.03
CA TYR A 23 4.66 6.59 3.23
C TYR A 23 3.61 5.48 3.11
N VAL A 24 4.06 4.30 2.68
CA VAL A 24 3.29 3.06 2.75
C VAL A 24 3.98 2.06 3.66
N THR A 25 3.22 1.24 4.37
CA THR A 25 3.74 0.07 5.07
C THR A 25 3.63 -1.14 4.15
N ALA A 26 4.78 -1.70 3.80
CA ALA A 26 4.89 -2.97 3.09
C ALA A 26 5.04 -4.10 4.12
N PHE A 27 4.14 -5.07 4.10
CA PHE A 27 4.09 -6.20 5.03
C PHE A 27 4.23 -7.52 4.26
N CYS A 28 5.24 -8.31 4.60
CA CYS A 28 5.45 -9.62 3.99
C CYS A 28 4.54 -10.67 4.65
N ILE A 29 3.67 -11.30 3.87
CA ILE A 29 2.73 -12.30 4.37
C ILE A 29 3.46 -13.57 4.85
N ASP A 30 4.56 -13.95 4.19
CA ASP A 30 5.22 -15.23 4.50
C ASP A 30 6.10 -15.18 5.76
N CYS A 31 6.70 -14.02 6.10
CA CYS A 31 7.62 -13.89 7.25
C CYS A 31 7.26 -12.78 8.25
N HIS A 32 6.16 -12.05 8.03
CA HIS A 32 5.67 -10.97 8.89
C HIS A 32 6.61 -9.76 9.04
N HIS A 33 7.70 -9.70 8.27
CA HIS A 33 8.56 -8.52 8.19
C HIS A 33 7.80 -7.33 7.60
N GLU A 34 7.95 -6.15 8.20
CA GLU A 34 7.34 -4.91 7.73
C GLU A 34 8.36 -3.78 7.58
N ALA A 35 8.12 -2.92 6.59
CA ALA A 35 8.94 -1.72 6.37
C ALA A 35 8.06 -0.56 5.89
N ASN A 36 8.39 0.66 6.35
CA ASN A 36 7.79 1.89 5.86
C ASN A 36 8.62 2.42 4.68
N VAL A 37 7.96 2.67 3.54
CA VAL A 37 8.61 3.08 2.30
C VAL A 37 7.99 4.38 1.81
N LEU A 38 8.82 5.37 1.49
CA LEU A 38 8.36 6.62 0.87
C LEU A 38 7.79 6.33 -0.53
N ALA A 39 6.54 6.73 -0.76
CA ALA A 39 5.81 6.44 -2.00
C ALA A 39 5.98 7.50 -3.10
N ASP A 40 6.82 8.52 -2.89
CA ASP A 40 6.95 9.68 -3.80
C ASP A 40 7.53 9.34 -5.18
N ARG A 41 8.20 8.18 -5.33
CA ARG A 41 8.72 7.75 -6.64
C ARG A 41 7.65 7.22 -7.60
N TRP A 42 6.43 6.97 -7.14
CA TRP A 42 5.34 6.44 -7.96
C TRP A 42 4.31 7.51 -8.29
N GLY A 43 3.71 7.40 -9.48
CA GLY A 43 2.71 8.34 -9.99
C GLY A 43 1.43 8.36 -9.15
N ASP A 44 0.68 9.45 -9.27
CA ASP A 44 -0.56 9.71 -8.53
C ASP A 44 -1.66 8.66 -8.76
N GLU A 45 -1.77 8.12 -9.97
CA GLU A 45 -2.77 7.10 -10.34
C GLU A 45 -2.44 5.69 -9.85
N GLU A 46 -1.23 5.50 -9.29
CA GLU A 46 -0.87 4.22 -8.71
C GLU A 46 -1.76 3.92 -7.49
N THR A 47 -2.27 2.70 -7.39
CA THR A 47 -3.07 2.31 -6.21
C THR A 47 -2.17 1.86 -5.08
N VAL A 48 -2.54 2.17 -3.83
CA VAL A 48 -1.76 1.76 -2.66
C VAL A 48 -1.57 0.23 -2.61
N PRO A 49 -2.61 -0.61 -2.80
CA PRO A 49 -2.40 -2.05 -2.90
C PRO A 49 -1.61 -2.46 -4.16
N GLY A 50 -1.77 -1.73 -5.26
CA GLY A 50 -1.06 -1.96 -6.53
C GLY A 50 0.46 -1.87 -6.38
N LEU A 51 0.95 -1.07 -5.42
CA LEU A 51 2.38 -0.98 -5.12
C LEU A 51 3.03 -2.30 -4.72
N ALA A 52 2.25 -3.28 -4.24
CA ALA A 52 2.73 -4.61 -3.86
C ALA A 52 3.59 -5.26 -4.96
N ARG A 53 3.27 -5.03 -6.24
CA ARG A 53 4.00 -5.62 -7.38
C ARG A 53 5.47 -5.18 -7.48
N HIS A 54 5.79 -4.02 -6.88
CA HIS A 54 7.12 -3.41 -6.88
C HIS A 54 7.97 -3.84 -5.68
N PHE A 55 7.43 -4.65 -4.77
CA PHE A 55 8.11 -5.06 -3.55
C PHE A 55 8.56 -6.52 -3.57
N ARG A 56 9.69 -6.75 -2.91
CA ARG A 56 10.23 -8.06 -2.55
C ARG A 56 10.75 -7.94 -1.13
N CYS A 57 10.41 -8.90 -0.26
CA CYS A 57 10.86 -8.88 1.12
C CYS A 57 12.39 -9.02 1.17
N SER A 58 13.07 -8.14 1.89
CA SER A 58 14.52 -8.18 2.08
C SER A 58 14.97 -9.35 2.96
N GLU A 59 14.12 -9.79 3.90
CA GLU A 59 14.44 -10.88 4.83
C GLU A 59 14.33 -12.26 4.17
N CYS A 60 13.18 -12.56 3.55
CA CYS A 60 12.91 -13.90 3.00
C CYS A 60 12.88 -13.97 1.47
N GLY A 61 12.94 -12.83 0.78
CA GLY A 61 12.89 -12.77 -0.68
C GLY A 61 11.51 -12.97 -1.31
N SER A 62 10.44 -13.15 -0.53
CA SER A 62 9.08 -13.34 -1.05
C SER A 62 8.51 -12.10 -1.75
N ARG A 63 7.63 -12.32 -2.74
CA ARG A 63 6.83 -11.29 -3.42
C ARG A 63 5.40 -11.20 -2.89
N LYS A 64 5.02 -12.01 -1.89
CA LYS A 64 3.71 -11.91 -1.23
C LYS A 64 3.73 -10.77 -0.21
N VAL A 65 3.60 -9.56 -0.72
CA VAL A 65 3.62 -8.33 0.08
C VAL A 65 2.25 -7.66 0.03
N GLN A 66 1.70 -7.32 1.19
CA GLN A 66 0.57 -6.41 1.30
C GLN A 66 1.07 -4.99 1.52
N VAL A 67 0.39 -4.01 0.94
CA VAL A 67 0.75 -2.60 1.06
C VAL A 67 -0.46 -1.82 1.54
N ARG A 68 -0.24 -1.00 2.57
CA ARG A 68 -1.25 -0.11 3.16
C ARG A 68 -0.67 1.29 3.33
N PRO A 69 -1.48 2.36 3.40
CA PRO A 69 -0.98 3.67 3.76
C PRO A 69 -0.38 3.61 5.17
N ALA A 70 0.78 4.23 5.37
CA ALA A 70 1.41 4.35 6.69
C ALA A 70 0.78 5.52 7.45
N TRP A 71 -0.48 5.36 7.86
CA TRP A 71 -1.26 6.39 8.57
C TRP A 71 -0.56 6.90 9.85
N HIS A 72 0.27 6.07 10.48
CA HIS A 72 1.06 6.45 11.65
C HIS A 72 2.21 7.42 11.36
N LEU A 73 2.53 7.66 10.08
CA LEU A 73 3.54 8.63 9.62
C LEU A 73 2.91 9.86 8.95
N ARG A 74 1.60 10.07 9.15
CA ARG A 74 0.91 11.23 8.61
C ARG A 74 1.47 12.52 9.21
N SER A 75 1.74 13.51 8.36
CA SER A 75 2.08 14.88 8.73
C SER A 75 0.85 15.79 8.73
#